data_AF-A0A8J8JDR3-F1
#
_entry.id   AF-A0A8J8JDR3-F1
#
_cell.length_a   1.000
_cell.length_b   1.000
_cell.length_c   1.000
_cell.angle_alpha   90.00
_cell.angle_beta   90.00
_cell.angle_gamma   90.00
#
_symmetry.space_group_name_H-M   'P 1'
#
loop_
_entity.id
_entity.type
_entity.pdbx_description
1 polymer ?
#
loop_
_entity_poly.entity_id
_entity_poly.type
_entity_poly.pdbx_seq_one_letter_code
_entity_poly.pdbx_strand_id
1 'polypeptide(L)'
;LWYAVESIPDEELWEAHIKAKKEFIELIKRKIKERNKRLGIDEPIPDIDENALIIGFARRFATYKRATLILSDLERLRRILNNPEKPVYIIFGGKAHPMDKAGKEFLKRVYEISQMPEFKNKIIIFENYDMGSARAMVAG
;
A
#
# COMPACT_ATOMS: atom_id res chain seq x y z
N LEU A 1 26.75 20.32 1.68
CA LEU A 1 25.55 19.75 1.00
C LEU A 1 24.46 19.36 2.01
N TRP A 2 24.79 18.73 3.14
CA TRP A 2 23.81 18.33 4.16
C TRP A 2 23.32 19.46 5.10
N TYR A 3 24.15 20.48 5.38
CA TYR A 3 23.77 21.62 6.22
C TYR A 3 22.52 22.40 5.76
N ALA A 4 22.23 22.42 4.46
CA ALA A 4 21.04 23.09 3.92
C ALA A 4 19.75 22.26 4.10
N VAL A 5 19.88 20.94 4.33
CA VAL A 5 18.75 20.06 4.61
C VAL A 5 18.39 20.12 6.09
N GLU A 6 19.39 20.17 6.97
CA GLU A 6 19.21 20.33 8.42
C GLU A 6 18.62 21.69 8.82
N SER A 7 18.71 22.69 7.94
CA SER A 7 18.12 24.01 8.15
C SER A 7 16.67 24.13 7.69
N ILE A 8 16.10 23.10 7.05
CA ILE A 8 14.69 23.13 6.65
C ILE A 8 13.83 23.00 7.92
N PRO A 9 12.87 23.90 8.16
CA PRO A 9 11.98 23.76 9.31
C PRO A 9 11.20 22.45 9.29
N ASP A 10 11.06 21.81 10.44
CA ASP A 10 10.32 20.55 10.59
C ASP A 10 8.87 20.66 10.06
N GLU A 11 8.24 21.83 10.23
CA GLU A 11 6.90 22.12 9.73
C GLU A 11 6.84 22.07 8.20
N GLU A 12 7.82 22.66 7.50
CA GLU A 12 7.89 22.61 6.04
C GLU A 12 8.11 21.18 5.52
N LEU A 13 8.96 20.39 6.19
CA LEU A 13 9.15 18.97 5.88
C LEU A 13 7.86 18.17 6.09
N TRP A 14 7.15 18.44 7.18
CA TRP A 14 5.89 17.79 7.50
C TRP A 14 4.79 18.14 6.51
N GLU A 15 4.65 19.41 6.14
CA GLU A 15 3.70 19.87 5.12
C GLU A 15 3.96 19.20 3.76
N ALA A 16 5.23 19.11 3.35
CA ALA A 16 5.62 18.42 2.12
C ALA A 16 5.27 16.92 2.18
N HIS A 17 5.56 16.25 3.31
CA HIS A 17 5.20 14.85 3.54
C HIS A 17 3.69 14.63 3.44
N ILE A 18 2.89 15.45 4.15
CA ILE A 18 1.43 15.36 4.13
C ILE A 18 0.87 15.61 2.73
N LYS A 19 1.41 16.59 1.99
CA LYS A 19 1.01 16.84 0.61
C LYS A 19 1.26 15.62 -0.28
N ALA A 20 2.46 15.06 -0.25
CA ALA A 20 2.80 13.86 -1.03
C ALA A 20 1.92 12.66 -0.66
N LYS A 21 1.63 12.49 0.64
CA LYS A 21 0.73 11.45 1.14
C LYS A 21 -0.70 11.61 0.62
N LYS A 22 -1.25 12.83 0.58
CA LYS A 22 -2.58 13.10 -0.01
C LYS A 22 -2.61 12.76 -1.49
N GLU A 23 -1.58 13.16 -2.25
CA GLU A 23 -1.45 12.81 -3.67
C GLU A 23 -1.38 11.30 -3.88
N PHE A 24 -0.67 10.59 -3.00
CA PHE A 24 -0.61 9.12 -3.01
C PHE A 24 -1.96 8.46 -2.71
N ILE A 25 -2.71 8.97 -1.73
CA ILE A 25 -4.07 8.49 -1.40
C ILE A 25 -5.00 8.66 -2.61
N GLU A 26 -4.96 9.80 -3.29
CA GLU A 26 -5.77 10.03 -4.49
C GLU A 26 -5.38 9.10 -5.65
N LEU A 27 -4.08 8.81 -5.81
CA LEU A 27 -3.62 7.79 -6.74
C LEU A 27 -4.21 6.40 -6.39
N ILE A 28 -4.21 6.03 -5.10
CA ILE A 28 -4.78 4.76 -4.63
C ILE A 28 -6.27 4.69 -5.02
N LYS A 29 -7.05 5.70 -4.65
CA LYS A 29 -8.49 5.76 -4.94
C LYS A 29 -8.77 5.66 -6.45
N ARG A 30 -8.01 6.38 -7.27
CA ARG A 30 -8.11 6.32 -8.74
C ARG A 30 -7.85 4.91 -9.28
N LYS A 31 -6.80 4.24 -8.80
CA LYS A 31 -6.45 2.87 -9.22
C LYS A 31 -7.53 1.86 -8.83
N ILE A 32 -8.09 1.97 -7.63
CA ILE A 32 -9.21 1.11 -7.18
C ILE A 32 -10.42 1.34 -8.10
N LYS A 33 -10.76 2.59 -8.40
CA LYS A 33 -11.87 2.93 -9.31
C LYS A 33 -11.67 2.34 -10.72
N GLU A 34 -10.47 2.46 -11.28
CA GLU A 34 -10.11 1.88 -12.57
C GLU A 34 -10.23 0.34 -12.56
N ARG A 35 -9.73 -0.31 -11.51
CA ARG A 35 -9.85 -1.77 -11.31
C ARG A 35 -11.32 -2.18 -11.26
N ASN A 36 -12.11 -1.51 -10.43
CA ASN A 36 -13.52 -1.84 -10.21
C ASN A 36 -14.31 -1.71 -11.51
N LYS A 37 -14.10 -0.63 -12.28
CA LYS A 37 -14.68 -0.44 -13.61
C LYS A 37 -14.28 -1.55 -14.58
N ARG A 38 -13.01 -1.94 -14.62
CA ARG A 38 -12.51 -3.01 -15.51
C ARG A 38 -13.10 -4.38 -15.18
N LEU A 39 -13.33 -4.65 -13.90
CA LEU A 39 -13.92 -5.90 -13.41
C LEU A 39 -15.47 -5.90 -13.43
N GLY A 40 -16.10 -4.75 -13.70
CA GLY A 40 -17.56 -4.63 -13.65
C GLY A 40 -18.13 -4.76 -12.23
N ILE A 41 -17.33 -4.45 -11.21
CA ILE A 41 -17.76 -4.50 -9.81
C ILE A 41 -18.08 -3.09 -9.31
N ASP A 42 -19.20 -2.97 -8.59
CA ASP A 42 -19.63 -1.72 -7.96
C ASP A 42 -19.27 -1.73 -6.46
N GLU A 43 -17.96 -1.83 -6.19
CA GLU A 43 -17.45 -1.72 -4.82
C GLU A 43 -17.13 -0.25 -4.49
N PRO A 44 -17.51 0.23 -3.29
CA PRO A 44 -17.21 1.59 -2.87
C PRO A 44 -15.69 1.79 -2.76
N ILE A 45 -15.25 3.00 -3.11
CA ILE A 45 -13.86 3.40 -2.91
C ILE A 45 -13.62 3.57 -1.41
N PRO A 46 -12.56 2.98 -0.84
CA PRO A 46 -12.29 3.11 0.58
C PRO A 46 -11.97 4.56 0.96
N ASP A 47 -12.52 4.99 2.08
CA ASP A 47 -12.10 6.22 2.73
C ASP A 47 -10.80 5.92 3.50
N ILE A 48 -9.70 6.55 3.06
CA ILE A 48 -8.37 6.34 3.61
C ILE A 48 -8.05 7.58 4.42
N ASP A 49 -7.91 7.41 5.73
CA ASP A 49 -7.53 8.49 6.63
C ASP A 49 -6.10 8.98 6.31
N GLU A 50 -6.00 10.26 5.96
CA GLU A 50 -4.74 10.92 5.64
C GLU A 50 -3.77 11.01 6.83
N ASN A 51 -4.25 10.86 8.06
CA ASN A 51 -3.44 10.84 9.27
C ASN A 51 -2.99 9.43 9.65
N ALA A 52 -3.54 8.39 9.03
CA ALA A 52 -3.20 7.00 9.32
C ALA A 52 -1.78 6.63 8.89
N LEU A 53 -1.19 5.62 9.53
CA LEU A 53 0.07 5.06 9.05
C LEU A 53 -0.17 4.25 7.77
N ILE A 54 0.54 4.59 6.70
CA ILE A 54 0.49 3.84 5.44
C ILE A 54 1.82 3.13 5.24
N ILE A 55 1.79 1.80 5.15
CA ILE A 55 2.97 0.96 4.95
C ILE A 55 3.01 0.48 3.49
N GLY A 56 3.95 1.01 2.71
CA GLY A 56 4.21 0.55 1.35
C GLY A 56 5.12 -0.69 1.31
N PHE A 57 4.65 -1.79 0.74
CA PHE A 57 5.47 -2.95 0.38
C PHE A 57 5.60 -3.03 -1.13
N ALA A 58 6.58 -2.32 -1.69
CA ALA A 58 6.81 -2.27 -3.13
C ALA A 58 8.12 -2.93 -3.58
N ARG A 59 8.08 -4.23 -3.87
CA ARG A 59 9.23 -5.00 -4.39
C ARG A 59 8.76 -6.05 -5.40
N ARG A 60 9.65 -6.47 -6.32
CA ARG A 60 9.39 -7.65 -7.16
C ARG A 60 9.08 -8.84 -6.25
N PHE A 61 7.93 -9.47 -6.46
CA PHE A 61 7.52 -10.69 -5.75
C PHE A 61 8.42 -11.82 -6.20
N ALA A 62 9.44 -12.12 -5.41
CA ALA A 62 10.39 -13.19 -5.60
C ALA A 62 10.52 -13.97 -4.29
N THR A 63 10.59 -15.29 -4.37
CA THR A 63 10.60 -16.23 -3.24
C THR A 63 11.58 -15.92 -2.13
N TYR A 64 12.77 -15.41 -2.47
CA TYR A 64 13.81 -15.11 -1.49
C TYR A 64 13.52 -13.89 -0.60
N LYS A 65 12.50 -13.08 -0.91
CA LYS A 65 12.25 -11.80 -0.21
C LYS A 65 11.32 -11.90 1.01
N ARG A 66 10.96 -13.11 1.47
CA ARG A 66 10.14 -13.35 2.67
C ARG A 66 8.90 -12.45 2.77
N ALA A 67 8.28 -12.14 1.63
CA ALA A 67 7.12 -11.25 1.56
C ALA A 67 5.91 -11.82 2.35
N THR A 68 5.93 -13.12 2.64
CA THR A 68 4.95 -13.83 3.47
C THR A 68 5.04 -13.54 4.96
N LEU A 69 6.14 -12.96 5.47
CA LEU A 69 6.30 -12.70 6.92
C LEU A 69 5.22 -11.77 7.47
N ILE A 70 4.78 -10.78 6.70
CA ILE A 70 3.71 -9.88 7.14
C ILE A 70 2.35 -10.60 7.25
N LEU A 71 2.22 -11.78 6.64
CA LEU A 71 1.02 -12.60 6.61
C LEU A 71 1.14 -13.87 7.46
N SER A 72 2.27 -14.09 8.15
CA SER A 72 2.48 -15.31 8.92
C SER A 72 1.68 -15.35 10.22
N ASP A 73 1.34 -14.18 10.76
CA ASP A 73 0.50 -14.03 11.96
C ASP A 73 -0.68 -13.09 11.64
N LEU A 74 -1.74 -13.67 11.10
CA LEU A 74 -2.94 -12.95 10.72
C LEU A 74 -3.66 -12.34 11.92
N GLU A 75 -3.61 -12.96 13.10
CA GLU A 75 -4.29 -12.45 14.28
C GLU A 75 -3.60 -11.20 14.83
N ARG A 76 -2.26 -11.18 14.82
CA ARG A 76 -1.51 -9.96 15.10
C ARG A 76 -1.77 -8.89 14.06
N LEU A 77 -1.78 -9.25 12.78
CA LEU A 77 -2.08 -8.30 11.70
C LEU A 77 -3.47 -7.70 11.87
N ARG A 78 -4.47 -8.53 12.19
CA ARG A 78 -5.85 -8.12 12.45
C ARG A 78 -5.91 -7.09 13.58
N ARG A 79 -5.26 -7.35 14.71
CA ARG A 79 -5.21 -6.41 15.84
C ARG A 79 -4.58 -5.06 15.47
N ILE A 80 -3.53 -5.06 14.66
CA ILE A 80 -2.86 -3.83 14.21
C ILE A 80 -3.76 -3.03 13.26
N LEU A 81 -4.29 -3.66 12.22
CA LEU A 81 -5.07 -2.98 11.18
C LEU A 81 -6.48 -2.58 11.65
N ASN A 82 -6.99 -3.16 12.74
CA ASN A 82 -8.32 -2.90 13.27
C ASN A 82 -8.33 -2.04 14.54
N ASN A 83 -7.22 -1.37 14.89
CA ASN A 83 -7.23 -0.40 15.98
C ASN A 83 -7.86 0.93 15.51
N PRO A 84 -9.04 1.35 16.03
CA PRO A 84 -9.71 2.58 15.60
C PRO A 84 -8.96 3.85 16.02
N GLU A 85 -8.16 3.81 17.09
CA GLU A 85 -7.37 4.96 17.56
C GLU A 85 -6.07 5.15 16.77
N LYS A 86 -5.62 4.09 16.08
CA LYS A 86 -4.36 4.06 15.34
C LYS A 86 -4.57 3.33 14.02
N PRO A 87 -5.26 3.95 13.05
CA PRO A 87 -5.52 3.33 11.76
C PRO A 87 -4.21 3.05 11.01
N VAL A 88 -4.13 1.87 10.39
CA VAL A 88 -2.98 1.43 9.60
C VAL A 88 -3.47 0.82 8.29
N TYR A 89 -2.85 1.20 7.18
CA TYR A 89 -3.09 0.64 5.86
C TYR A 89 -1.80 0.02 5.31
N ILE A 90 -1.92 -1.07 4.56
CA ILE A 90 -0.79 -1.72 3.88
C ILE A 90 -1.04 -1.70 2.38
N ILE A 91 -0.09 -1.14 1.63
CA ILE A 91 -0.15 -1.04 0.18
C ILE A 91 0.89 -1.97 -0.44
N PHE A 92 0.46 -3.02 -1.12
CA PHE A 92 1.36 -3.93 -1.84
C PHE A 92 1.55 -3.45 -3.28
N GLY A 93 2.78 -3.11 -3.64
CA GLY A 93 3.20 -2.80 -5.01
C GLY A 93 4.12 -3.87 -5.59
N GLY A 94 3.87 -4.29 -6.82
CA GLY A 94 4.81 -5.18 -7.51
C GLY A 94 4.20 -5.95 -8.65
N LYS A 95 5.08 -6.61 -9.41
CA LYS A 95 4.72 -7.57 -10.45
C LYS A 95 5.51 -8.84 -10.20
N ALA A 96 4.83 -9.99 -10.30
CA ALA A 96 5.51 -11.28 -10.38
C ALA A 96 6.02 -11.48 -11.82
N HIS A 97 7.19 -12.10 -11.98
CA HIS A 97 7.64 -12.48 -13.31
C HIS A 97 6.69 -13.54 -13.91
N PRO A 98 6.40 -13.55 -15.23
CA PRO A 98 5.48 -14.53 -15.81
C PRO A 98 5.85 -15.99 -15.53
N MET A 99 7.14 -16.29 -15.35
CA MET A 99 7.64 -17.63 -15.03
C MET A 99 7.83 -17.89 -13.52
N ASP A 100 7.69 -16.88 -12.65
CA ASP A 100 7.84 -17.04 -11.20
C ASP A 100 6.52 -17.51 -10.57
N LYS A 101 6.34 -18.83 -10.51
CA LYS A 101 5.14 -19.46 -9.95
C LYS A 101 4.90 -19.04 -8.51
N ALA A 102 5.95 -18.99 -7.69
CA ALA A 102 5.81 -18.72 -6.27
C ALA A 102 5.60 -17.22 -5.98
N GLY A 103 6.16 -16.32 -6.79
CA GLY A 103 5.79 -14.90 -6.77
C GLY A 103 4.31 -14.68 -7.11
N LYS A 104 3.75 -15.44 -8.05
CA LYS A 104 2.31 -15.41 -8.37
C LYS A 104 1.45 -15.98 -7.24
N GLU A 105 1.88 -17.09 -6.63
CA GLU A 105 1.18 -17.70 -5.49
C GLU A 105 1.15 -16.76 -4.29
N PHE A 106 2.26 -16.07 -4.02
CA PHE A 106 2.30 -15.02 -3.00
C PHE A 106 1.27 -13.92 -3.28
N LEU A 107 1.26 -13.36 -4.50
CA LEU A 107 0.31 -12.31 -4.86
C LEU A 107 -1.14 -12.79 -4.74
N LYS A 108 -1.42 -14.03 -5.15
CA LYS A 108 -2.73 -14.66 -4.97
C LYS A 108 -3.10 -14.73 -3.48
N ARG A 109 -2.18 -15.15 -2.62
CA ARG A 109 -2.41 -15.25 -1.18
C ARG A 109 -2.67 -13.88 -0.54
N VAL A 110 -1.91 -12.86 -0.92
CA VAL A 110 -2.15 -11.47 -0.46
C VAL A 110 -3.54 -11.01 -0.90
N TYR A 111 -3.94 -11.29 -2.14
CA TYR A 111 -5.26 -10.96 -2.65
C TYR A 111 -6.37 -11.66 -1.86
N GLU A 112 -6.27 -12.97 -1.64
CA GLU A 112 -7.24 -13.72 -0.83
C GLU A 112 -7.40 -13.12 0.57
N ILE A 113 -6.29 -12.81 1.24
CA ILE A 113 -6.30 -12.20 2.58
C ILE A 113 -6.90 -10.79 2.52
N SER A 114 -6.56 -9.99 1.50
CA SER A 114 -7.09 -8.63 1.37
C SER A 114 -8.61 -8.59 1.12
N GLN A 115 -9.21 -9.70 0.69
CA GLN A 115 -10.66 -9.82 0.52
C GLN A 115 -11.39 -10.29 1.79
N MET A 116 -10.68 -10.76 2.81
CA MET A 116 -11.31 -11.16 4.08
C MET A 116 -11.94 -9.93 4.77
N PRO A 117 -13.12 -10.06 5.39
CA PRO A 117 -13.84 -8.93 5.98
C PRO A 117 -13.00 -8.05 6.92
N GLU A 118 -12.13 -8.66 7.72
CA GLU A 118 -11.28 -7.99 8.70
C GLU A 118 -10.07 -7.24 8.11
N PHE A 119 -9.78 -7.45 6.82
CA PHE A 119 -8.66 -6.83 6.10
C PHE A 119 -9.10 -6.03 4.87
N LYS A 120 -10.37 -6.19 4.46
CA LYS A 120 -10.96 -5.47 3.34
C LYS A 120 -10.76 -3.97 3.52
N ASN A 121 -10.35 -3.30 2.45
CA ASN A 121 -10.04 -1.86 2.42
C ASN A 121 -8.85 -1.41 3.28
N LYS A 122 -8.13 -2.33 3.95
CA LYS A 122 -6.95 -2.06 4.79
C LYS A 122 -5.67 -2.58 4.15
N ILE A 123 -5.78 -3.71 3.46
CA ILE A 123 -4.73 -4.23 2.59
C ILE A 123 -5.12 -3.93 1.15
N ILE A 124 -4.33 -3.10 0.47
CA ILE A 124 -4.61 -2.64 -0.89
C ILE A 124 -3.49 -3.11 -1.80
N ILE A 125 -3.85 -3.61 -2.99
CA ILE A 125 -2.91 -4.12 -3.98
C ILE A 125 -2.86 -3.15 -5.16
N PHE A 126 -1.68 -2.63 -5.44
CA PHE A 126 -1.37 -1.83 -6.61
C PHE A 126 -1.15 -2.73 -7.83
N GLU A 127 -2.21 -2.89 -8.60
CA GLU A 127 -2.09 -3.41 -9.95
C GLU A 127 -1.26 -2.45 -10.83
N ASN A 128 -0.49 -3.02 -11.74
CA ASN A 128 0.31 -2.27 -12.71
C ASN A 128 1.34 -1.31 -12.08
N TYR A 129 1.87 -1.65 -10.90
CA TYR A 129 2.98 -0.92 -10.28
C TYR A 129 4.13 -0.67 -11.28
N ASP A 130 4.51 0.59 -11.41
CA ASP A 130 5.49 1.13 -12.34
C ASP A 130 6.30 2.26 -11.68
N MET A 131 7.19 2.91 -12.43
CA MET A 131 8.02 4.00 -11.91
C MET A 131 7.20 5.21 -11.43
N GLY A 132 6.04 5.48 -12.04
CA GLY A 132 5.18 6.59 -11.61
C GLY A 132 4.52 6.29 -10.26
N SER A 133 3.98 5.08 -10.11
CA SER A 133 3.40 4.60 -8.85
C SER A 133 4.46 4.48 -7.75
N ALA A 134 5.67 4.09 -8.12
CA ALA A 134 6.82 4.04 -7.22
C ALA A 134 7.18 5.43 -6.69
N ARG A 135 7.27 6.42 -7.58
CA ARG A 135 7.57 7.81 -7.20
C ARG A 135 6.55 8.33 -6.19
N ALA A 136 5.26 8.14 -6.45
CA ALA A 136 4.21 8.58 -5.53
C ALA A 136 4.28 7.87 -4.17
N MET A 137 4.63 6.58 -4.14
CA MET A 137 4.72 5.80 -2.90
C MET A 137 5.91 6.18 -2.00
N VAL A 138 6.98 6.73 -2.58
CA VAL A 138 8.20 7.09 -1.82
C VAL A 138 8.38 8.60 -1.63
N ALA A 139 7.49 9.42 -2.19
CA ALA A 139 7.62 10.88 -2.18
C ALA A 139 7.25 11.52 -0.83
N GLY A 140 6.54 10.79 0.03
CA GLY A 140 6.09 11.23 1.35
C GLY A 140 6.09 10.05 2.30
#